data_AF-A0A3D4Z466-F1
#
_entry.id   AF-A0A3D4Z466-F1
#
_cell.length_a   1.000
_cell.length_b   1.000
_cell.length_c   1.000
_cell.angle_alpha   90.00
_cell.angle_beta   90.00
_cell.angle_gamma   90.00
#
_symmetry.space_group_name_H-M   'P 1'
#
loop_
_entity.id
_entity.type
_entity.pdbx_description
1 polymer ?
#
loop_
_entity_poly.entity_id
_entity_poly.type
_entity_poly.pdbx_seq_one_letter_code
_entity_poly.pdbx_strand_id
1 'polypeptide(L)'
;MSRGLGATESCGRSLQEVVEKPVIYLYPSRPTDVLVQLDLRGDFVFTHPAYDESISGWSVTAYPDGHLLNHADKEEYSYLFWEGKNLQSSFDLSTGFVVPGNQSRDFLRSTLKKMGLTAKEYNEFLVYWVPRMQDNPYNLIHFAGEEYTQAAPLQITPKPDSMLRVFMVFQALPKPISIPEQKIVPFERKGFSVVEWGGIEL
;
A
#
# COMPACT_ATOMS: atom_id res chain seq x y z
N MET A 1 -12.20 -54.03 -12.74
CA MET A 1 -12.47 -52.58 -12.80
C MET A 1 -12.20 -52.01 -11.41
N SER A 2 -11.06 -51.36 -11.20
CA SER A 2 -10.72 -50.71 -9.93
C SER A 2 -10.17 -49.34 -10.27
N ARG A 3 -10.96 -48.29 -10.03
CA ARG A 3 -10.56 -46.89 -10.22
C ARG A 3 -10.02 -46.38 -8.88
N GLY A 4 -8.70 -46.29 -8.79
CA GLY A 4 -8.00 -45.67 -7.67
C GLY A 4 -7.94 -44.16 -7.83
N LEU A 5 -8.54 -43.48 -6.85
CA LEU A 5 -8.14 -42.24 -6.18
C LEU A 5 -7.44 -41.14 -7.02
N GLY A 6 -8.15 -40.02 -7.13
CA GLY A 6 -7.64 -38.76 -7.64
C GLY A 6 -6.53 -38.19 -6.76
N ALA A 7 -5.47 -37.75 -7.42
CA ALA A 7 -4.52 -36.81 -6.86
C ALA A 7 -5.16 -35.42 -6.92
N THR A 8 -5.48 -34.85 -5.77
CA THR A 8 -5.69 -33.41 -5.64
C THR A 8 -4.33 -32.74 -5.76
N GLU A 9 -4.06 -32.13 -6.91
CA GLU A 9 -2.93 -31.23 -7.07
C GLU A 9 -3.15 -30.01 -6.16
N SER A 10 -2.40 -29.98 -5.06
CA SER A 10 -2.17 -28.77 -4.28
C SER A 10 -1.52 -27.74 -5.21
N CYS A 11 -2.29 -26.74 -5.64
CA CYS A 11 -1.77 -25.56 -6.32
C CYS A 11 -0.88 -24.79 -5.34
N GLY A 12 0.41 -25.12 -5.35
CA GLY A 12 1.42 -24.30 -4.67
C GLY A 12 1.47 -22.95 -5.36
N ARG A 13 0.93 -21.91 -4.72
CA ARG A 13 1.31 -20.53 -5.06
C ARG A 13 2.82 -20.45 -4.94
N SER A 14 3.51 -20.25 -6.05
CA SER A 14 4.84 -19.67 -5.98
C SER A 14 4.68 -18.31 -5.29
N LEU A 15 5.21 -18.18 -4.08
CA LEU A 15 5.29 -16.92 -3.35
C LEU A 15 6.26 -16.00 -4.13
N GLN A 16 5.80 -15.43 -5.24
CA GLN A 16 6.43 -14.22 -5.75
C GLN A 16 6.03 -13.12 -4.76
N GLU A 17 7.02 -12.41 -4.25
CA GLU A 17 6.84 -11.21 -3.43
C GLU A 17 6.08 -10.17 -4.27
N VAL A 18 4.76 -10.09 -4.04
CA VAL A 18 3.87 -9.14 -4.71
C VAL A 18 3.68 -7.95 -3.79
N VAL A 19 3.96 -6.76 -4.33
CA VAL A 19 3.53 -5.50 -3.72
C VAL A 19 2.01 -5.44 -3.83
N GLU A 20 1.33 -5.55 -2.69
CA GLU A 20 -0.12 -5.62 -2.63
C GLU A 20 -0.73 -4.29 -2.20
N LYS A 21 -1.67 -3.82 -3.01
CA LYS A 21 -2.57 -2.70 -2.71
C LYS A 21 -1.92 -1.37 -2.29
N PRO A 22 -0.93 -0.85 -3.00
CA PRO A 22 -0.78 0.59 -3.10
C PRO A 22 -2.05 1.26 -3.66
N VAL A 23 -2.70 2.06 -2.82
CA VAL A 23 -3.77 2.99 -3.21
C VAL A 23 -3.32 4.43 -2.98
N ILE A 24 -3.62 5.30 -3.94
CA ILE A 24 -3.24 6.72 -3.93
C ILE A 24 -4.51 7.58 -3.91
N TYR A 25 -4.70 8.34 -2.84
CA TYR A 25 -5.76 9.33 -2.69
C TYR A 25 -5.21 10.73 -2.98
N LEU A 26 -6.00 11.54 -3.68
CA LEU A 26 -5.68 12.92 -4.05
C LEU A 26 -6.71 13.85 -3.40
N TYR A 27 -6.26 14.82 -2.61
CA TYR A 27 -7.13 15.77 -1.90
C TYR A 27 -6.73 17.22 -2.20
N PRO A 28 -7.05 17.75 -3.40
CA PRO A 28 -6.83 19.16 -3.71
C PRO A 28 -7.82 20.07 -2.98
N SER A 29 -7.54 21.37 -2.90
CA SER A 29 -8.44 22.35 -2.27
C SER A 29 -9.65 22.76 -3.12
N ARG A 30 -9.59 22.46 -4.42
CA ARG A 30 -10.64 22.66 -5.43
C ARG A 30 -10.48 21.59 -6.52
N PRO A 31 -11.50 21.34 -7.37
CA PRO A 31 -11.34 20.47 -8.53
C PRO A 31 -10.09 20.85 -9.33
N THR A 32 -9.19 19.89 -9.52
CA THR A 32 -7.85 20.13 -10.08
C THR A 32 -7.48 18.97 -11.00
N ASP A 33 -7.02 19.28 -12.20
CA ASP A 33 -6.41 18.28 -13.08
C ASP A 33 -5.03 17.90 -12.55
N VAL A 34 -4.82 16.61 -12.35
CA VAL A 34 -3.63 16.02 -11.76
C VAL A 34 -3.10 14.94 -12.70
N LEU A 35 -1.81 15.04 -13.01
CA LEU A 35 -1.02 13.98 -13.62
C LEU A 35 -0.25 13.25 -12.53
N VAL A 36 -0.47 11.95 -12.39
CA VAL A 36 0.22 11.06 -11.44
C VAL A 36 1.05 10.05 -12.21
N GLN A 37 2.36 10.08 -12.05
CA GLN A 37 3.31 9.23 -12.77
C GLN A 37 4.08 8.36 -11.79
N LEU A 38 4.07 7.05 -12.03
CA LEU A 38 4.68 6.05 -11.15
C LEU A 38 5.76 5.29 -11.92
N ASP A 39 7.02 5.60 -11.65
CA ASP A 39 8.17 4.93 -12.25
C ASP A 39 8.53 3.69 -11.41
N LEU A 40 7.74 2.63 -11.54
CA LEU A 40 7.95 1.40 -10.77
C LEU A 40 9.23 0.69 -11.23
N ARG A 41 10.21 0.54 -10.35
CA ARG A 41 11.37 -0.35 -10.53
C ARG A 41 10.97 -1.79 -10.23
N GLY A 42 10.20 -2.35 -11.14
CA GLY A 42 9.59 -3.68 -11.06
C GLY A 42 8.58 -3.82 -12.20
N ASP A 43 7.67 -4.77 -12.08
CA ASP A 43 6.63 -4.99 -13.09
C ASP A 43 5.25 -4.72 -12.48
N PHE A 44 4.41 -3.97 -13.20
CA PHE A 44 3.00 -3.89 -12.85
C PHE A 44 2.34 -5.27 -13.04
N VAL A 45 1.59 -5.69 -12.03
CA VAL A 45 0.70 -6.86 -12.08
C VAL A 45 -0.70 -6.40 -12.49
N PHE A 46 -1.16 -5.30 -11.89
CA PHE A 46 -2.48 -4.75 -12.17
C PHE A 46 -2.52 -3.27 -11.79
N THR A 47 -3.32 -2.49 -12.51
CA THR A 47 -3.55 -1.07 -12.24
C THR A 47 -5.02 -0.73 -12.43
N HIS A 48 -5.57 0.12 -11.58
CA HIS A 48 -6.94 0.59 -11.72
C HIS A 48 -7.08 2.05 -11.25
N PRO A 49 -7.51 2.98 -12.12
CA PRO A 49 -7.78 2.84 -13.56
C PRO A 49 -6.60 2.29 -14.36
N ALA A 50 -6.81 1.93 -15.63
CA ALA A 50 -5.71 1.46 -16.47
C ALA A 50 -4.59 2.51 -16.52
N TYR A 51 -3.34 2.07 -16.30
CA TYR A 51 -2.16 2.92 -16.40
C TYR A 51 -1.89 3.27 -17.86
N ASP A 52 -1.71 4.56 -18.16
CA ASP A 52 -1.46 5.03 -19.51
C ASP A 52 0.06 5.14 -19.74
N GLU A 53 0.59 4.16 -20.49
CA GLU A 53 2.00 4.09 -20.86
C GLU A 53 2.48 5.30 -21.67
N SER A 54 1.60 5.97 -22.42
CA SER A 54 1.98 7.11 -23.28
C SER A 54 2.33 8.37 -22.50
N ILE A 55 1.75 8.53 -21.31
CA ILE A 55 2.05 9.58 -20.34
C ILE A 55 2.78 9.04 -19.11
N SER A 56 3.04 7.73 -19.08
CA SER A 56 3.58 6.97 -17.96
C SER A 56 2.85 7.35 -16.66
N GLY A 57 1.52 7.22 -16.65
CA GLY A 57 0.73 7.69 -15.51
C GLY A 57 -0.79 7.62 -15.66
N TRP A 58 -1.45 8.30 -14.74
CA TRP A 58 -2.88 8.60 -14.78
C TRP A 58 -3.09 10.11 -14.90
N SER A 59 -3.99 10.51 -15.80
CA SER A 59 -4.45 11.90 -15.94
C SER A 59 -5.89 11.96 -15.43
N VAL A 60 -6.13 12.68 -14.34
CA VAL A 60 -7.44 12.71 -13.67
C VAL A 60 -7.81 14.12 -13.24
N THR A 61 -9.10 14.43 -13.12
CA THR A 61 -9.56 15.54 -12.28
C THR A 61 -9.78 15.00 -10.87
N ALA A 62 -9.04 15.51 -9.88
CA ALA A 62 -9.22 15.18 -8.48
C ALA A 62 -10.10 16.22 -7.77
N TYR A 63 -10.94 15.76 -6.85
CA TYR A 63 -11.89 16.60 -6.11
C TYR A 63 -11.58 16.64 -4.60
N PRO A 64 -12.00 17.70 -3.89
CA PRO A 64 -11.64 17.88 -2.47
C PRO A 64 -12.10 16.78 -1.51
N ASP A 65 -13.15 16.04 -1.85
CA ASP A 65 -13.66 14.89 -1.08
C ASP A 65 -12.93 13.57 -1.41
N GLY A 66 -12.00 13.61 -2.38
CA GLY A 66 -11.13 12.52 -2.79
C GLY A 66 -11.67 11.64 -3.92
N HIS A 67 -12.81 11.96 -4.53
CA HIS A 67 -13.18 11.27 -5.78
C HIS A 67 -12.36 11.79 -6.97
N LEU A 68 -12.21 10.95 -7.97
CA LEU A 68 -11.42 11.19 -9.18
C LEU A 68 -12.31 10.98 -10.40
N LEU A 69 -12.16 11.83 -11.41
CA LEU A 69 -12.66 11.59 -12.76
C LEU A 69 -11.47 11.26 -13.65
N ASN A 70 -11.39 10.04 -14.17
CA ASN A 70 -10.28 9.66 -15.05
C ASN A 70 -10.48 10.22 -16.47
N HIS A 71 -9.43 10.80 -17.05
CA HIS A 71 -9.55 11.44 -18.36
C HIS A 71 -9.59 10.46 -19.52
N ALA A 72 -9.04 9.26 -19.35
CA ALA A 72 -8.96 8.27 -20.42
C ALA A 72 -10.31 7.60 -20.71
N ASP A 73 -11.01 7.13 -19.69
CA ASP A 73 -12.29 6.42 -19.81
C ASP A 73 -13.51 7.28 -19.41
N LYS A 74 -13.31 8.44 -18.78
CA LYS A 74 -14.36 9.33 -18.27
C LYS A 74 -15.17 8.73 -17.13
N GLU A 75 -14.62 7.76 -16.41
CA GLU A 75 -15.26 7.11 -15.26
C GLU A 75 -14.77 7.68 -13.92
N GLU A 76 -15.56 7.44 -12.87
CA GLU A 76 -15.26 7.90 -11.50
C GLU A 76 -14.57 6.83 -10.66
N TYR A 77 -13.60 7.27 -9.84
CA TYR A 77 -12.80 6.40 -8.97
C TYR A 77 -12.61 7.00 -7.59
N SER A 78 -12.46 6.14 -6.58
CA SER A 78 -12.19 6.58 -5.20
C SER A 78 -10.70 6.80 -4.90
N TYR A 79 -9.82 6.26 -5.73
CA TYR A 79 -8.35 6.30 -5.62
C TYR A 79 -7.74 5.73 -6.91
N LEU A 80 -6.44 5.96 -7.10
CA LEU A 80 -5.62 5.20 -8.05
C LEU A 80 -5.06 3.97 -7.35
N PHE A 81 -4.98 2.83 -8.03
CA PHE A 81 -4.55 1.56 -7.48
C PHE A 81 -3.51 0.91 -8.38
N TRP A 82 -2.50 0.30 -7.78
CA TRP A 82 -1.56 -0.56 -8.48
C TRP A 82 -1.14 -1.75 -7.63
N GLU A 83 -0.77 -2.83 -8.30
CA GLU A 83 -0.08 -3.99 -7.75
C GLU A 83 1.17 -4.23 -8.58
N GLY A 84 2.24 -4.67 -7.93
CA GLY A 84 3.53 -4.89 -8.57
C GLY A 84 4.19 -6.17 -8.13
N LYS A 85 5.17 -6.62 -8.91
CA LYS A 85 6.06 -7.75 -8.56
C LYS A 85 7.48 -7.40 -8.96
N ASN A 86 8.43 -8.24 -8.52
CA ASN A 86 9.85 -8.04 -8.82
C ASN A 86 10.34 -6.64 -8.41
N LEU A 87 9.82 -6.11 -7.30
CA LEU A 87 10.21 -4.80 -6.79
C LEU A 87 11.71 -4.82 -6.49
N GLN A 88 12.46 -3.92 -7.10
CA GLN A 88 13.90 -3.79 -6.86
C GLN A 88 14.14 -3.03 -5.55
N SER A 89 13.83 -3.68 -4.44
CA SER A 89 14.03 -3.17 -3.09
C SER A 89 14.52 -4.28 -2.15
N SER A 90 15.21 -3.89 -1.08
CA SER A 90 15.57 -4.78 0.01
C SER A 90 15.11 -4.15 1.32
N PHE A 91 14.15 -4.77 1.99
CA PHE A 91 13.60 -4.26 3.24
C PHE A 91 14.46 -4.67 4.42
N ASP A 92 14.96 -3.69 5.19
CA ASP A 92 15.70 -3.95 6.43
C ASP A 92 14.73 -4.03 7.62
N LEU A 93 14.44 -5.26 8.04
CA LEU A 93 13.58 -5.55 9.19
C LEU A 93 14.30 -5.47 10.54
N SER A 94 15.46 -4.81 10.62
CA SER A 94 16.21 -4.59 11.86
C SER A 94 15.48 -3.69 12.87
N THR A 95 14.48 -2.92 12.41
CA THR A 95 13.60 -2.09 13.24
C THR A 95 12.15 -2.34 12.90
N GLY A 96 11.25 -2.15 13.86
CA GLY A 96 9.83 -2.39 13.65
C GLY A 96 9.09 -2.68 14.93
N PHE A 97 7.92 -3.28 14.80
CA PHE A 97 7.03 -3.61 15.91
C PHE A 97 6.74 -5.10 15.88
N VAL A 98 6.88 -5.77 17.03
CA VAL A 98 6.51 -7.18 17.17
C VAL A 98 5.19 -7.25 17.91
N VAL A 99 4.13 -7.63 17.20
CA VAL A 99 2.75 -7.50 17.67
C VAL A 99 2.06 -8.88 17.63
N PRO A 100 1.42 -9.33 18.72
CA PRO A 100 0.58 -10.53 18.69
C PRO A 100 -0.49 -10.44 17.61
N GLY A 101 -0.77 -11.51 16.87
CA GLY A 101 -1.75 -11.47 15.77
C GLY A 101 -3.12 -10.94 16.19
N ASN A 102 -3.62 -11.41 17.33
CA ASN A 102 -4.90 -10.95 17.89
C ASN A 102 -4.94 -9.46 18.29
N GLN A 103 -3.79 -8.76 18.30
CA GLN A 103 -3.67 -7.33 18.59
C GLN A 103 -3.37 -6.49 17.33
N SER A 104 -3.12 -7.11 16.17
CA SER A 104 -2.75 -6.43 14.93
C SER A 104 -3.73 -5.32 14.55
N ARG A 105 -5.05 -5.55 14.72
CA ARG A 105 -6.08 -4.54 14.43
C ARG A 105 -5.91 -3.27 15.25
N ASP A 106 -5.82 -3.40 16.57
CA ASP A 106 -5.74 -2.25 17.47
C ASP A 106 -4.42 -1.51 17.33
N PHE A 107 -3.33 -2.27 17.18
CA PHE A 107 -2.01 -1.72 16.87
C PHE A 107 -2.05 -0.89 15.59
N LEU A 108 -2.42 -1.48 14.45
CA LEU A 108 -2.44 -0.80 13.16
C LEU A 108 -3.36 0.42 13.17
N ARG A 109 -4.57 0.31 13.75
CA ARG A 109 -5.48 1.46 13.88
C ARG A 109 -4.82 2.62 14.63
N SER A 110 -4.17 2.34 15.75
CA SER A 110 -3.54 3.37 16.57
C SER A 110 -2.33 3.99 15.87
N THR A 111 -1.50 3.17 15.21
CA THR A 111 -0.27 3.58 14.55
C THR A 111 -0.56 4.39 13.29
N LEU A 112 -1.45 3.90 12.41
CA LEU A 112 -1.83 4.62 11.19
C LEU A 112 -2.52 5.95 11.49
N LYS A 113 -3.35 6.00 12.55
CA LYS A 113 -3.93 7.28 13.02
C LYS A 113 -2.85 8.25 13.50
N LYS A 114 -1.83 7.77 14.23
CA LYS A 114 -0.69 8.61 14.65
C LYS A 114 0.16 9.08 13.47
N MET A 115 0.29 8.26 12.43
CA MET A 115 0.96 8.63 11.17
C MET A 115 0.20 9.70 10.39
N GLY A 116 -1.10 9.88 10.62
CA GLY A 116 -1.91 10.92 9.99
C GLY A 116 -2.93 10.40 8.96
N LEU A 117 -3.17 9.09 8.90
CA LEU A 117 -4.24 8.54 8.07
C LEU A 117 -5.61 8.90 8.64
N THR A 118 -6.56 9.22 7.76
CA THR A 118 -7.96 9.45 8.13
C THR A 118 -8.69 8.14 8.39
N ALA A 119 -9.88 8.22 8.98
CA ALA A 119 -10.73 7.06 9.22
C ALA A 119 -11.11 6.30 7.93
N LYS A 120 -11.27 7.01 6.81
CA LYS A 120 -11.50 6.37 5.51
C LYS A 120 -10.30 5.50 5.13
N GLU A 121 -9.12 6.11 5.11
CA GLU A 121 -7.87 5.49 4.65
C GLU A 121 -7.45 4.31 5.55
N TYR A 122 -7.37 4.49 6.87
CA TYR A 122 -6.91 3.40 7.74
C TYR A 122 -7.94 2.26 7.83
N ASN A 123 -9.24 2.51 7.68
CA ASN A 123 -10.22 1.41 7.70
C ASN A 123 -10.04 0.51 6.49
N GLU A 124 -9.80 1.07 5.30
CA GLU A 124 -9.53 0.28 4.08
C GLU A 124 -8.20 -0.48 4.18
N PHE A 125 -7.19 0.11 4.82
CA PHE A 125 -5.94 -0.57 5.15
C PHE A 125 -6.19 -1.79 6.07
N LEU A 126 -6.92 -1.59 7.17
CA LEU A 126 -7.23 -2.63 8.14
C LEU A 126 -8.03 -3.79 7.53
N VAL A 127 -9.04 -3.48 6.71
CA VAL A 127 -9.87 -4.50 6.03
C VAL A 127 -9.02 -5.40 5.14
N TYR A 128 -7.95 -4.87 4.54
CA TYR A 128 -7.07 -5.66 3.69
C TYR A 128 -6.05 -6.48 4.47
N TRP A 129 -5.32 -5.85 5.38
CA TRP A 129 -4.14 -6.45 6.01
C TRP A 129 -4.45 -7.27 7.26
N VAL A 130 -5.41 -6.85 8.10
CA VAL A 130 -5.69 -7.55 9.37
C VAL A 130 -6.06 -9.03 9.18
N PRO A 131 -6.90 -9.42 8.19
CA PRO A 131 -7.23 -10.83 7.99
C PRO A 131 -6.02 -11.74 7.71
N ARG A 132 -4.91 -11.19 7.19
CA ARG A 132 -3.66 -11.91 6.92
C ARG A 132 -2.76 -12.03 8.16
N MET A 133 -3.01 -11.21 9.18
CA MET A 133 -2.13 -11.05 10.35
C MET A 133 -2.74 -11.58 11.64
N GLN A 134 -4.08 -11.65 11.73
CA GLN A 134 -4.80 -11.84 12.99
C GLN A 134 -4.60 -13.22 13.62
N ASP A 135 -4.34 -14.24 12.79
CA ASP A 135 -4.19 -15.63 13.21
C ASP A 135 -2.72 -16.03 13.41
N ASN A 136 -1.77 -15.13 13.11
CA ASN A 136 -0.34 -15.35 13.35
C ASN A 136 -0.04 -15.28 14.86
N PRO A 137 0.90 -16.08 15.39
CA PRO A 137 1.32 -15.94 16.79
C PRO A 137 1.83 -14.52 17.08
N TYR A 138 2.71 -14.02 16.22
CA TYR A 138 3.22 -12.66 16.22
C TYR A 138 3.43 -12.19 14.78
N ASN A 139 3.43 -10.89 14.58
CA ASN A 139 3.81 -10.24 13.32
C ASN A 139 4.96 -9.28 13.62
N LEU A 140 6.04 -9.37 12.85
CA LEU A 140 6.98 -8.27 12.71
C LEU A 140 6.40 -7.31 11.68
N ILE A 141 6.26 -6.04 12.06
CA ILE A 141 5.72 -4.98 11.21
C ILE A 141 6.77 -3.88 11.10
N HIS A 142 7.20 -3.60 9.88
CA HIS A 142 8.11 -2.53 9.54
C HIS A 142 7.42 -1.59 8.55
N PHE A 143 7.47 -0.29 8.81
CA PHE A 143 6.99 0.72 7.86
C PHE A 143 8.16 1.22 7.03
N ALA A 144 8.21 0.80 5.77
CA ALA A 144 9.31 1.08 4.86
C ALA A 144 9.35 2.56 4.46
N GLY A 145 10.56 3.11 4.39
CA GLY A 145 10.85 4.49 4.02
C GLY A 145 11.45 4.61 2.62
N GLU A 146 12.71 5.04 2.56
CA GLU A 146 13.41 5.30 1.32
C GLU A 146 13.52 4.06 0.43
N GLU A 147 13.71 2.89 1.03
CA GLU A 147 13.78 1.60 0.36
C GLU A 147 12.54 1.30 -0.49
N TYR A 148 11.35 1.73 -0.05
CA TYR A 148 10.13 1.65 -0.86
C TYR A 148 10.06 2.79 -1.89
N THR A 149 10.24 4.03 -1.44
CA THR A 149 10.02 5.20 -2.33
C THR A 149 11.03 5.32 -3.47
N GLN A 150 12.23 4.78 -3.32
CA GLN A 150 13.24 4.69 -4.39
C GLN A 150 12.95 3.58 -5.39
N ALA A 151 12.22 2.54 -4.98
CA ALA A 151 11.78 1.45 -5.86
C ALA A 151 10.45 1.78 -6.57
N ALA A 152 9.65 2.68 -6.00
CA ALA A 152 8.42 3.20 -6.60
C ALA A 152 8.38 4.74 -6.60
N PRO A 153 9.29 5.44 -7.33
CA PRO A 153 9.24 6.88 -7.50
C PRO A 153 7.86 7.37 -7.99
N LEU A 154 7.30 8.34 -7.29
CA LEU A 154 5.98 8.90 -7.58
C LEU A 154 6.11 10.41 -7.85
N GLN A 155 5.77 10.83 -9.06
CA GLN A 155 5.76 12.23 -9.48
C GLN A 155 4.33 12.68 -9.71
N ILE A 156 3.96 13.84 -9.14
CA ILE A 156 2.60 14.38 -9.23
C ILE A 156 2.66 15.84 -9.68
N THR A 157 1.82 16.20 -10.64
CA THR A 157 1.69 17.54 -11.21
C THR A 157 0.22 17.97 -11.21
N PRO A 158 -0.16 19.11 -10.62
CA PRO A 158 0.69 20.04 -9.86
C PRO A 158 1.29 19.38 -8.62
N LYS A 159 2.44 19.89 -8.16
CA LYS A 159 3.14 19.34 -7.00
C LYS A 159 2.23 19.44 -5.76
N PRO A 160 2.02 18.34 -5.00
CA PRO A 160 1.27 18.41 -3.76
C PRO A 160 2.04 19.20 -2.70
N ASP A 161 1.29 19.93 -1.89
CA ASP A 161 1.80 20.69 -0.75
C ASP A 161 2.22 19.76 0.40
N SER A 162 1.61 18.58 0.47
CA SER A 162 1.91 17.56 1.48
C SER A 162 1.68 16.15 0.91
N MET A 163 2.60 15.23 1.19
CA MET A 163 2.50 13.84 0.75
C MET A 163 2.88 12.87 1.87
N LEU A 164 2.02 11.88 2.10
CA LEU A 164 2.27 10.76 3.00
C LEU A 164 2.28 9.47 2.20
N ARG A 165 3.34 8.66 2.33
CA ARG A 165 3.43 7.32 1.73
C ARG A 165 3.71 6.33 2.84
N VAL A 166 2.74 5.46 3.14
CA VAL A 166 2.86 4.42 4.17
C VAL A 166 2.95 3.06 3.50
N PHE A 167 4.11 2.42 3.57
CA PHE A 167 4.30 1.08 3.03
C PHE A 167 4.62 0.10 4.15
N MET A 168 3.71 -0.84 4.41
CA MET A 168 3.90 -1.83 5.47
C MET A 168 4.56 -3.08 4.92
N VAL A 169 5.71 -3.44 5.46
CA VAL A 169 6.34 -4.75 5.29
C VAL A 169 6.02 -5.56 6.54
N PHE A 170 5.39 -6.72 6.40
CA PHE A 170 5.17 -7.58 7.55
C PHE A 170 5.63 -9.03 7.30
N GLN A 171 6.08 -9.67 8.38
CA GLN A 171 6.50 -11.05 8.39
C GLN A 171 5.87 -11.77 9.59
N ALA A 172 5.29 -12.94 9.36
CA ALA A 172 4.77 -13.78 10.45
C ALA A 172 5.92 -14.36 11.29
N LEU A 173 5.77 -14.32 12.62
CA LEU A 173 6.74 -14.84 13.56
C LEU A 173 6.14 -15.93 14.45
N PRO A 174 6.81 -17.08 14.65
CA PRO A 174 6.34 -18.12 15.56
C PRO A 174 6.49 -17.74 17.04
N LYS A 175 7.41 -16.81 17.34
CA LYS A 175 7.76 -16.32 18.69
C LYS A 175 8.16 -14.85 18.61
N PRO A 176 7.99 -14.06 19.68
CA PRO A 176 8.38 -12.66 19.65
C PRO A 176 9.90 -12.53 19.64
N ILE A 177 10.40 -11.48 18.99
CA ILE A 177 11.80 -11.06 19.04
C ILE A 177 11.89 -9.64 19.61
N SER A 178 13.07 -9.25 20.08
CA SER A 178 13.32 -7.89 20.55
C SER A 178 14.09 -7.13 19.47
N ILE A 179 13.46 -6.07 18.95
CA ILE A 179 14.05 -5.13 17.99
C ILE A 179 13.73 -3.70 18.42
N PRO A 180 14.53 -2.71 18.02
CA PRO A 180 14.19 -1.31 18.25
C PRO A 180 12.89 -0.92 17.52
N GLU A 181 11.99 -0.26 18.25
CA GLU A 181 10.76 0.28 17.65
C GLU A 181 11.05 1.49 16.76
N GLN A 182 10.36 1.54 15.61
CA GLN A 182 10.42 2.71 14.73
C GLN A 182 9.76 3.93 15.39
N LYS A 183 10.32 5.11 15.14
CA LYS A 183 9.70 6.37 15.57
C LYS A 183 8.62 6.76 14.57
N ILE A 184 7.40 6.96 15.06
CA ILE A 184 6.29 7.44 14.25
C ILE A 184 6.31 8.96 14.22
N VAL A 185 6.50 9.53 13.03
CA VAL A 185 6.42 10.97 12.79
C VAL A 185 5.02 11.29 12.24
N PRO A 186 4.22 12.13 12.92
CA PRO A 186 2.90 12.50 12.43
C PRO A 186 2.98 13.32 11.13
N PHE A 187 2.11 13.00 10.17
CA PHE A 187 1.91 13.77 8.95
C PHE A 187 0.92 14.92 9.16
N GLU A 188 1.26 16.10 8.65
CA GLU A 188 0.36 17.26 8.60
C GLU A 188 -0.14 17.50 7.19
N ARG A 189 -1.47 17.49 7.01
CA ARG A 189 -2.11 17.83 5.74
C ARG A 189 -2.13 19.34 5.55
N LYS A 190 -1.52 19.79 4.46
CA LYS A 190 -1.47 21.20 4.04
C LYS A 190 -1.82 21.25 2.56
N GLY A 191 -2.69 22.19 2.18
CA GLY A 191 -3.04 22.45 0.78
C GLY A 191 -3.50 21.21 0.02
N PHE A 192 -2.97 21.01 -1.18
CA PHE A 192 -3.13 19.76 -1.93
C PHE A 192 -2.38 18.63 -1.23
N SER A 193 -3.12 17.71 -0.59
CA SER A 193 -2.57 16.55 0.10
C SER A 193 -2.69 15.28 -0.74
N VAL A 194 -1.65 14.45 -0.72
CA VAL A 194 -1.63 13.11 -1.31
C VAL A 194 -1.34 12.09 -0.23
N VAL A 195 -2.09 11.00 -0.23
CA VAL A 195 -1.84 9.86 0.66
C VAL A 195 -1.74 8.59 -0.17
N GLU A 196 -0.63 7.89 -0.03
CA GLU A 196 -0.49 6.52 -0.50
C GLU A 196 -0.38 5.59 0.69
N TRP A 197 -1.07 4.46 0.65
CA TRP A 197 -0.72 3.34 1.51
C TRP A 197 -0.72 2.02 0.73
N GLY A 198 0.15 1.10 1.14
CA GLY A 198 0.27 -0.24 0.57
C GLY A 198 1.10 -1.14 1.48
N GLY A 199 1.51 -2.29 0.97
CA GLY A 199 2.42 -3.16 1.71
C GLY A 199 2.80 -4.44 1.00
N ILE A 200 3.49 -5.29 1.74
CA ILE A 200 3.93 -6.62 1.32
C ILE A 200 4.01 -7.57 2.53
N GLU A 201 3.65 -8.82 2.28
CA GLU A 201 3.90 -9.96 3.18
C GLU A 201 5.18 -10.68 2.75
N LEU A 202 6.09 -10.93 3.71
CA LEU A 202 7.33 -11.70 3.53
C LEU A 202 7.27 -13.06 4.25
#